data_AF-A0A6N4WAY1-F1
#
_entry.id   AF-A0A6N4WAY1-F1
#
_cell.length_a   1.000
_cell.length_b   1.000
_cell.length_c   1.000
_cell.angle_alpha   90.00
_cell.angle_beta   90.00
_cell.angle_gamma   90.00
#
_symmetry.space_group_name_H-M   'P 1'
#
loop_
_entity.id
_entity.type
_entity.pdbx_description
1 polymer ?
#
loop_
_entity_poly.entity_id
_entity_poly.type
_entity_poly.pdbx_seq_one_letter_code
_entity_poly.pdbx_strand_id
1 'polypeptide(L)'
;MADSDDARVSATATQWRRESRFFRRSPGLGWLLGLLLIPLLLGLIGWGLLNKGPKVSVSTPSIGVTAPSLSVPSLNFAPLSIIRNGNDFTLSGDFPDLSIKTSLLDSLKAALGPGVNLIDKLDIKAGVSVPDFSGLGGLFKAAFDIPDFHFDLSGGTVTLTGTAPSAEVKAAVEAAAKAAWPNLTVVDNIVVALPSATGSATAPAPAPTAGAGGGCGSLQSDIAAALTAPINFQTDGYSLTSAAQQMLAGVAAKIKACPQAKIVVTGYTDNTGNDAINIPLSGARAKSVGDYLVSQGVSAGEVTTTGLGSASPIAGNDTEAGRAQNRRVEITVS
;
A
#
# COMPACT_ATOMS: atom_id res chain seq x y z
N MET A 1 -101.96 -74.39 10.08
CA MET A 1 -100.59 -74.56 10.61
C MET A 1 -99.66 -73.88 9.60
N ALA A 2 -99.35 -72.59 9.77
CA ALA A 2 -98.32 -72.02 10.66
C ALA A 2 -96.90 -72.36 10.16
N ASP A 3 -95.89 -71.50 10.15
CA ASP A 3 -95.68 -70.05 10.31
C ASP A 3 -94.16 -69.86 10.05
N SER A 4 -93.71 -68.62 9.92
CA SER A 4 -92.34 -68.14 10.18
C SER A 4 -91.33 -68.20 9.03
N ASP A 5 -91.44 -67.15 8.21
CA ASP A 5 -90.34 -66.34 7.73
C ASP A 5 -89.31 -65.94 8.82
N ASP A 6 -88.11 -65.61 8.33
CA ASP A 6 -87.25 -64.49 8.74
C ASP A 6 -85.83 -64.80 9.29
N ALA A 7 -84.89 -63.99 8.77
CA ALA A 7 -83.61 -63.56 9.37
C ALA A 7 -82.41 -64.57 9.35
N ARG A 8 -81.15 -64.26 8.98
CA ARG A 8 -80.39 -63.01 8.80
C ARG A 8 -79.12 -63.16 7.91
N VAL A 9 -78.89 -62.16 7.04
CA VAL A 9 -77.69 -61.29 6.88
C VAL A 9 -76.30 -61.95 6.64
N SER A 10 -75.78 -61.95 5.39
CA SER A 10 -74.74 -61.06 4.76
C SER A 10 -73.28 -61.48 5.02
N ALA A 11 -72.26 -61.36 4.14
CA ALA A 11 -71.97 -60.60 2.90
C ALA A 11 -70.85 -61.34 2.10
N THR A 12 -70.90 -61.53 0.79
CA THR A 12 -70.35 -60.72 -0.34
C THR A 12 -68.89 -60.22 -0.23
N ALA A 13 -68.02 -60.70 -1.13
CA ALA A 13 -66.86 -59.96 -1.65
C ALA A 13 -66.48 -60.47 -3.05
N THR A 14 -66.87 -59.73 -4.11
CA THR A 14 -66.48 -60.02 -5.50
C THR A 14 -65.86 -58.75 -6.09
N GLN A 15 -64.68 -58.91 -6.68
CA GLN A 15 -63.89 -57.90 -7.43
C GLN A 15 -64.73 -57.11 -8.45
N TRP A 16 -64.31 -55.89 -8.79
CA TRP A 16 -63.89 -55.44 -10.14
C TRP A 16 -63.52 -53.94 -10.15
N ARG A 17 -62.69 -53.58 -11.12
CA ARG A 17 -61.99 -52.30 -11.41
C ARG A 17 -62.84 -51.03 -11.29
N ARG A 18 -62.21 -49.92 -10.87
CA ARG A 18 -62.65 -48.54 -11.14
C ARG A 18 -61.60 -47.80 -11.98
N GLU A 19 -62.06 -47.24 -13.10
CA GLU A 19 -61.36 -46.24 -13.91
C GLU A 19 -61.26 -44.92 -13.14
N SER A 20 -60.07 -44.29 -13.11
CA SER A 20 -59.89 -42.94 -12.61
C SER A 20 -59.94 -41.93 -13.76
N ARG A 21 -61.02 -41.15 -13.83
CA ARG A 21 -61.16 -39.99 -14.73
C ARG A 21 -60.23 -38.87 -14.25
N PHE A 22 -59.28 -38.45 -15.07
CA PHE A 22 -58.44 -37.28 -14.80
C PHE A 22 -59.18 -35.98 -15.14
N PHE A 23 -59.45 -35.15 -14.14
CA PHE A 23 -59.93 -33.77 -14.30
C PHE A 23 -58.76 -32.86 -14.72
N ARG A 24 -58.86 -32.20 -15.89
CA ARG A 24 -58.04 -31.02 -16.22
C ARG A 24 -58.70 -29.78 -15.60
N ARG A 25 -57.97 -29.05 -14.74
CA ARG A 25 -58.29 -27.66 -14.39
C ARG A 25 -57.48 -26.72 -15.29
N SER A 26 -58.12 -25.67 -15.78
CA SER A 26 -57.50 -24.58 -16.54
C SER A 26 -56.51 -23.80 -15.67
N PRO A 27 -55.33 -23.42 -16.20
CA PRO A 27 -54.31 -22.73 -15.41
C PRO A 27 -54.74 -21.29 -15.09
N GLY A 28 -54.82 -20.96 -13.80
CA GLY A 28 -55.03 -19.60 -13.31
C GLY A 28 -53.75 -18.75 -13.33
N LEU A 29 -53.88 -17.45 -13.06
CA LEU A 29 -52.83 -16.41 -13.17
C LEU A 29 -51.49 -16.77 -12.50
N GLY A 30 -51.50 -17.62 -11.46
CA GLY A 30 -50.27 -18.12 -10.81
C GLY A 30 -49.39 -18.99 -11.72
N TRP A 31 -49.95 -19.64 -12.73
CA TRP A 31 -49.19 -20.42 -13.71
C TRP A 31 -48.41 -19.50 -14.67
N LEU A 32 -48.94 -18.32 -14.98
CA LEU A 32 -48.26 -17.32 -15.81
C LEU A 32 -47.14 -16.60 -15.06
N LEU A 33 -47.30 -16.34 -13.75
CA LEU A 33 -46.24 -15.80 -12.90
C LEU A 33 -45.06 -16.79 -12.70
N GLY A 34 -45.36 -18.09 -12.63
CA GLY A 34 -44.33 -19.13 -12.64
C GLY A 34 -43.51 -19.18 -13.95
N LEU A 35 -44.16 -18.95 -15.10
CA LEU A 35 -43.50 -18.96 -16.41
C LEU A 35 -42.54 -17.78 -16.64
N LEU A 36 -42.69 -16.68 -15.89
CA LEU A 36 -41.83 -15.49 -16.01
C LEU A 36 -40.64 -15.50 -15.03
N LEU A 37 -40.79 -16.12 -13.85
CA LEU A 37 -39.71 -16.23 -12.85
C LEU A 37 -38.67 -17.30 -13.19
N ILE A 38 -39.06 -18.39 -13.87
CA ILE A 38 -38.15 -19.47 -14.27
C ILE A 38 -37.07 -19.03 -15.28
N PRO A 39 -37.35 -18.26 -16.36
CA PRO A 39 -36.30 -17.81 -17.27
C PRO A 39 -35.37 -16.75 -16.65
N LEU A 40 -35.86 -15.95 -15.70
CA LEU A 40 -35.04 -14.93 -15.01
C LEU A 40 -34.05 -15.57 -14.01
N LEU A 41 -34.44 -16.67 -13.37
CA LEU A 41 -33.58 -17.45 -12.48
C LEU A 41 -32.61 -18.35 -13.25
N LEU A 42 -32.98 -18.84 -14.44
CA LEU A 42 -32.07 -19.56 -15.35
C LEU A 42 -31.05 -18.63 -16.05
N GLY A 43 -31.38 -17.37 -16.29
CA GLY A 43 -30.43 -16.37 -16.82
C GLY A 43 -29.32 -16.01 -15.83
N LEU A 44 -29.60 -16.02 -14.51
CA LEU A 44 -28.63 -15.74 -13.46
C LEU A 44 -27.67 -16.93 -13.15
N ILE A 45 -28.07 -18.17 -13.45
CA ILE A 45 -27.19 -19.36 -13.33
C ILE A 45 -26.33 -19.54 -14.60
N GLY A 46 -26.76 -19.01 -15.74
CA GLY A 46 -26.09 -19.13 -17.04
C GLY A 46 -24.81 -18.32 -17.24
N TRP A 47 -24.53 -17.27 -16.45
CA TRP A 47 -23.27 -16.52 -16.55
C TRP A 47 -22.12 -17.20 -15.78
N GLY A 48 -22.42 -18.18 -14.91
CA GLY A 48 -21.42 -18.81 -14.03
C GLY A 48 -20.71 -20.06 -14.58
N LEU A 49 -21.04 -20.55 -15.78
CA LEU A 49 -20.61 -21.89 -16.23
C LEU A 49 -19.90 -21.96 -17.60
N LEU A 50 -19.50 -20.82 -18.19
CA LEU A 50 -18.69 -20.83 -19.41
C LEU A 50 -17.18 -20.94 -19.14
N ASN A 51 -16.75 -21.90 -18.31
CA ASN A 51 -15.31 -22.25 -18.23
C ASN A 51 -15.00 -23.72 -17.83
N LYS A 52 -15.92 -24.66 -18.04
CA LYS A 52 -15.61 -26.10 -17.96
C LYS A 52 -16.37 -26.91 -19.01
N GLY A 53 -15.68 -27.25 -20.10
CA GLY A 53 -16.10 -28.27 -21.05
C GLY A 53 -15.55 -29.67 -20.70
N PRO A 54 -16.14 -30.76 -21.22
CA PRO A 54 -15.89 -32.13 -20.79
C PRO A 54 -14.70 -32.79 -21.51
N LYS A 55 -14.06 -33.73 -20.81
CA LYS A 55 -12.98 -34.58 -21.30
C LYS A 55 -13.52 -35.62 -22.29
N VAL A 56 -13.05 -35.59 -23.53
CA VAL A 56 -13.20 -36.68 -24.50
C VAL A 56 -11.81 -37.24 -24.76
N SER A 57 -11.57 -38.48 -24.30
CA SER A 57 -10.33 -39.20 -24.59
C SER A 57 -10.42 -39.84 -25.97
N VAL A 58 -9.67 -39.30 -26.93
CA VAL A 58 -9.41 -39.95 -28.22
C VAL A 58 -7.90 -40.18 -28.31
N SER A 59 -7.49 -41.44 -28.21
CA SER A 59 -6.10 -41.84 -28.46
C SER A 59 -5.83 -41.85 -29.96
N THR A 60 -5.07 -40.87 -30.43
CA THR A 60 -4.38 -40.94 -31.72
C THR A 60 -2.88 -40.73 -31.46
N PRO A 61 -1.99 -41.58 -32.02
CA PRO A 61 -0.55 -41.39 -31.89
C PRO A 61 -0.13 -40.25 -32.82
N SER A 62 -0.06 -39.04 -32.27
CA SER A 62 0.58 -37.91 -32.94
C SER A 62 1.99 -37.78 -32.40
N ILE A 63 2.97 -37.95 -33.30
CA ILE A 63 4.38 -37.68 -33.04
C ILE A 63 4.51 -36.16 -32.81
N GLY A 64 4.39 -35.76 -31.54
CA GLY A 64 4.67 -34.41 -31.10
C GLY A 64 6.18 -34.24 -30.99
N VAL A 65 6.74 -33.36 -31.81
CA VAL A 65 8.05 -32.77 -31.53
C VAL A 65 7.87 -32.00 -30.22
N THR A 66 8.28 -32.62 -29.11
CA THR A 66 8.30 -31.99 -27.79
C THR A 66 9.29 -30.84 -27.84
N ALA A 67 8.80 -29.62 -28.00
CA ALA A 67 9.55 -28.47 -27.51
C ALA A 67 9.72 -28.67 -25.99
N PRO A 68 10.94 -28.62 -25.44
CA PRO A 68 11.14 -28.77 -24.01
C PRO A 68 10.38 -27.64 -23.31
N SER A 69 9.36 -27.99 -22.54
CA SER A 69 8.76 -27.06 -21.58
C SER A 69 9.81 -26.84 -20.49
N LEU A 70 10.40 -25.64 -20.52
CA LEU A 70 11.27 -25.16 -19.45
C LEU A 70 10.45 -25.14 -18.16
N SER A 71 10.68 -26.13 -17.29
CA SER A 71 10.24 -26.09 -15.91
C SER A 71 10.99 -24.93 -15.26
N VAL A 72 10.36 -23.77 -15.11
CA VAL A 72 10.96 -22.66 -14.35
C VAL A 72 11.02 -23.12 -12.89
N PRO A 73 12.20 -23.30 -12.28
CA PRO A 73 12.28 -23.67 -10.87
C PRO A 73 11.59 -22.60 -10.04
N SER A 74 10.79 -23.01 -9.05
CA SER A 74 10.25 -22.08 -8.06
C SER A 74 11.42 -21.47 -7.29
N LEU A 75 11.81 -20.26 -7.70
CA LEU A 75 12.88 -19.48 -7.11
C LEU A 75 12.44 -18.96 -5.72
N ASN A 76 12.50 -19.81 -4.70
CA ASN A 76 12.08 -19.49 -3.34
C ASN A 76 13.24 -18.85 -2.57
N PHE A 77 13.49 -17.57 -2.83
CA PHE A 77 14.53 -16.80 -2.14
C PHE A 77 14.10 -16.36 -0.73
N ALA A 78 15.07 -16.19 0.16
CA ALA A 78 14.84 -15.59 1.47
C ALA A 78 14.29 -14.17 1.35
N PRO A 79 13.47 -13.74 2.33
CA PRO A 79 13.12 -12.34 2.46
C PRO A 79 14.37 -11.52 2.76
N LEU A 80 14.65 -10.54 1.91
CA LEU A 80 15.70 -9.55 2.11
C LEU A 80 15.09 -8.17 1.98
N SER A 81 15.26 -7.34 3.00
CA SER A 81 14.85 -5.94 3.01
C SER A 81 16.06 -5.05 3.19
N ILE A 82 16.21 -4.06 2.33
CA ILE A 82 17.23 -3.02 2.40
C ILE A 82 16.51 -1.67 2.40
N ILE A 83 16.60 -0.97 3.52
CA ILE A 83 15.90 0.29 3.75
C ILE A 83 16.94 1.39 3.81
N ARG A 84 16.79 2.42 2.98
CA ARG A 84 17.56 3.65 3.07
C ARG A 84 16.77 4.72 3.84
N ASN A 85 17.42 5.34 4.81
CA ASN A 85 16.93 6.51 5.51
C ASN A 85 18.00 7.59 5.49
N GLY A 86 18.04 8.37 4.40
CA GLY A 86 19.09 9.36 4.16
C GLY A 86 20.46 8.73 3.94
N ASN A 87 21.36 8.86 4.92
CA ASN A 87 22.72 8.29 4.90
C ASN A 87 22.84 6.94 5.63
N ASP A 88 21.78 6.49 6.30
CA ASP A 88 21.76 5.22 7.02
C ASP A 88 21.05 4.16 6.18
N PHE A 89 21.69 3.00 6.01
CA PHE A 89 21.15 1.87 5.27
C PHE A 89 21.01 0.69 6.23
N THR A 90 19.78 0.25 6.44
CA THR A 90 19.50 -0.93 7.27
C THR A 90 19.24 -2.13 6.38
N LEU A 91 20.02 -3.18 6.56
CA LEU A 91 19.85 -4.47 5.90
C LEU A 91 19.23 -5.46 6.87
N SER A 92 18.23 -6.20 6.44
CA SER A 92 17.57 -7.23 7.26
C SER A 92 17.15 -8.42 6.39
N GLY A 93 17.38 -9.64 6.86
CA GLY A 93 17.06 -10.85 6.11
C GLY A 93 17.95 -12.04 6.47
N ASP A 94 17.60 -13.20 5.91
CA ASP A 94 18.32 -14.46 6.12
C ASP A 94 19.33 -14.72 4.99
N PHE A 95 20.57 -15.04 5.35
CA PHE A 95 21.66 -15.36 4.43
C PHE A 95 22.16 -16.80 4.62
N PRO A 96 22.52 -17.52 3.55
CA PRO A 96 23.05 -18.88 3.63
C PRO A 96 24.38 -18.96 4.37
N ASP A 97 25.26 -17.99 4.16
CA ASP A 97 26.62 -17.98 4.67
C ASP A 97 27.17 -16.56 4.88
N LEU A 98 28.27 -16.49 5.64
CA LEU A 98 28.92 -15.24 6.01
C LEU A 98 29.70 -14.61 4.84
N SER A 99 30.16 -15.41 3.87
CA SER A 99 30.96 -14.95 2.72
C SER A 99 30.13 -14.18 1.69
N ILE A 100 28.90 -14.65 1.42
CA ILE A 100 27.93 -13.95 0.57
C ILE A 100 27.45 -12.68 1.25
N LYS A 101 27.24 -12.73 2.58
CA LYS A 101 26.93 -11.55 3.39
C LYS A 101 28.02 -10.49 3.28
N THR A 102 29.31 -10.84 3.47
CA THR A 102 30.41 -9.86 3.35
C THR A 102 30.53 -9.30 1.94
N SER A 103 30.35 -10.13 0.91
CA SER A 103 30.40 -9.70 -0.49
C SER A 103 29.32 -8.67 -0.83
N LEU A 104 28.12 -8.84 -0.26
CA LEU A 104 27.02 -7.87 -0.38
C LEU A 104 27.39 -6.55 0.30
N LEU A 105 27.89 -6.60 1.55
CA LEU A 105 28.24 -5.39 2.30
C LEU A 105 29.37 -4.61 1.60
N ASP A 106 30.37 -5.30 1.05
CA ASP A 106 31.46 -4.66 0.31
C ASP A 106 30.96 -4.03 -1.00
N SER A 107 30.07 -4.71 -1.72
CA SER A 107 29.45 -4.19 -2.94
C SER A 107 28.61 -2.94 -2.67
N LEU A 108 27.85 -2.95 -1.57
CA LEU A 108 27.07 -1.78 -1.14
C LEU A 108 27.97 -0.64 -0.70
N LYS A 109 29.01 -0.91 0.07
CA LYS A 109 29.97 0.12 0.51
C LYS A 109 30.69 0.76 -0.68
N ALA A 110 31.06 -0.04 -1.69
CA ALA A 110 31.66 0.45 -2.93
C ALA A 110 30.68 1.30 -3.76
N ALA A 111 29.40 0.91 -3.81
CA ALA A 111 28.37 1.63 -4.55
C ALA A 111 27.92 2.94 -3.86
N LEU A 112 27.86 2.94 -2.52
CA LEU A 112 27.29 4.01 -1.70
C LEU A 112 28.32 5.06 -1.24
N GLY A 113 29.62 4.71 -1.24
CA GLY A 113 30.71 5.63 -0.90
C GLY A 113 31.00 5.76 0.60
N PRO A 114 32.05 6.52 0.99
CA PRO A 114 32.61 6.51 2.35
C PRO A 114 31.80 7.27 3.41
N GLY A 115 30.68 7.91 3.06
CA GLY A 115 29.85 8.71 3.97
C GLY A 115 28.54 8.04 4.41
N VAL A 116 28.44 6.72 4.22
CA VAL A 116 27.21 5.95 4.42
C VAL A 116 27.35 5.00 5.61
N ASN A 117 26.37 5.05 6.52
CA ASN A 117 26.32 4.15 7.66
C ASN A 117 25.53 2.90 7.29
N LEU A 118 26.19 1.75 7.36
CA LEU A 118 25.59 0.46 7.04
C LEU A 118 25.24 -0.26 8.35
N ILE A 119 23.94 -0.42 8.61
CA ILE A 119 23.39 -1.14 9.75
C ILE A 119 23.06 -2.56 9.30
N ASP A 120 23.88 -3.51 9.74
CA ASP A 120 23.73 -4.93 9.44
C ASP A 120 22.82 -5.62 10.48
N LYS A 121 21.63 -6.04 10.05
CA LYS A 121 20.73 -6.94 10.79
C LYS A 121 20.45 -8.21 9.99
N LEU A 122 21.45 -8.71 9.26
CA LEU A 122 21.34 -9.96 8.49
C LEU A 122 21.67 -11.15 9.39
N ASP A 123 20.76 -12.12 9.42
CA ASP A 123 20.91 -13.39 10.13
C ASP A 123 21.47 -14.47 9.20
N ILE A 124 22.23 -15.42 9.75
CA ILE A 124 22.80 -16.53 8.98
C ILE A 124 21.98 -17.80 9.23
N LYS A 125 21.37 -18.31 8.16
CA LYS A 125 20.54 -19.51 8.18
C LYS A 125 20.89 -20.43 7.01
N ALA A 126 21.46 -21.58 7.34
CA ALA A 126 21.85 -22.57 6.35
C ALA A 126 20.64 -23.13 5.58
N GLY A 127 20.81 -23.37 4.27
CA GLY A 127 19.77 -23.92 3.38
C GLY A 127 18.85 -22.90 2.73
N VAL A 128 19.11 -21.61 2.94
CA VAL A 128 18.39 -20.49 2.32
C VAL A 128 19.04 -20.12 1.00
N SER A 129 18.26 -19.81 -0.04
CA SER A 129 18.79 -19.28 -1.30
C SER A 129 18.62 -17.77 -1.37
N VAL A 130 19.61 -17.07 -1.92
CA VAL A 130 19.59 -15.63 -2.20
C VAL A 130 19.97 -15.38 -3.66
N PRO A 131 19.47 -14.33 -4.32
CA PRO A 131 19.80 -14.03 -5.70
C PRO A 131 21.21 -13.46 -5.84
N ASP A 132 21.70 -13.36 -7.07
CA ASP A 132 22.94 -12.65 -7.35
C ASP A 132 22.77 -11.16 -7.02
N PHE A 133 23.72 -10.60 -6.28
CA PHE A 133 23.70 -9.23 -5.79
C PHE A 133 24.61 -8.29 -6.58
N SER A 134 25.31 -8.80 -7.60
CA SER A 134 26.24 -8.02 -8.43
C SER A 134 25.57 -6.80 -9.09
N GLY A 135 24.27 -6.92 -9.42
CA GLY A 135 23.49 -5.82 -9.98
C GLY A 135 22.99 -4.77 -8.98
N LEU A 136 23.04 -5.05 -7.66
CA LEU A 136 22.61 -4.08 -6.64
C LEU A 136 23.44 -2.80 -6.71
N GLY A 137 24.75 -2.88 -6.99
CA GLY A 137 25.59 -1.69 -7.07
C GLY A 137 25.11 -0.69 -8.12
N GLY A 138 24.69 -1.18 -9.29
CA GLY A 138 24.12 -0.34 -10.35
C GLY A 138 22.75 0.21 -9.97
N LEU A 139 21.91 -0.61 -9.34
CA LEU A 139 20.60 -0.21 -8.83
C LEU A 139 20.70 0.91 -7.78
N PHE A 140 21.53 0.72 -6.75
CA PHE A 140 21.70 1.70 -5.67
C PHE A 140 22.38 2.98 -6.14
N LYS A 141 23.25 2.90 -7.15
CA LYS A 141 23.80 4.10 -7.80
C LYS A 141 22.73 4.89 -8.55
N ALA A 142 21.83 4.21 -9.26
CA ALA A 142 20.69 4.85 -9.92
C ALA A 142 19.67 5.38 -8.89
N ALA A 143 19.47 4.66 -7.78
CA ALA A 143 18.60 5.05 -6.68
C ALA A 143 19.28 5.99 -5.67
N PHE A 144 20.51 6.46 -5.95
CA PHE A 144 21.26 7.31 -5.03
C PHE A 144 20.56 8.64 -4.78
N ASP A 145 19.83 9.15 -5.77
CA ASP A 145 19.05 10.38 -5.65
C ASP A 145 17.67 10.17 -5.00
N ILE A 146 17.33 8.94 -4.62
CA ILE A 146 16.10 8.58 -3.92
C ILE A 146 16.41 8.45 -2.42
N PRO A 147 16.01 9.43 -1.58
CA PRO A 147 16.33 9.42 -0.16
C PRO A 147 15.54 8.36 0.63
N ASP A 148 14.33 8.01 0.17
CA ASP A 148 13.41 7.03 0.78
C ASP A 148 13.39 5.70 0.02
N PHE A 149 14.52 5.28 -0.53
CA PHE A 149 14.57 4.06 -1.34
C PHE A 149 14.52 2.81 -0.47
N HIS A 150 13.52 1.96 -0.68
CA HIS A 150 13.48 0.62 -0.09
C HIS A 150 13.46 -0.45 -1.17
N PHE A 151 14.22 -1.51 -0.89
CA PHE A 151 14.31 -2.71 -1.69
C PHE A 151 13.83 -3.88 -0.85
N ASP A 152 12.83 -4.60 -1.33
CA ASP A 152 12.32 -5.82 -0.70
C ASP A 152 12.32 -6.96 -1.70
N LEU A 153 12.95 -8.07 -1.34
CA LEU A 153 12.95 -9.31 -2.11
C LEU A 153 12.17 -10.35 -1.31
N SER A 154 11.17 -10.97 -1.92
CA SER A 154 10.44 -12.09 -1.32
C SER A 154 9.98 -13.09 -2.38
N GLY A 155 10.33 -14.37 -2.22
CA GLY A 155 9.78 -15.47 -3.01
C GLY A 155 9.95 -15.37 -4.53
N GLY A 156 10.96 -14.63 -5.01
CA GLY A 156 11.23 -14.39 -6.43
C GLY A 156 10.71 -13.05 -6.97
N THR A 157 10.09 -12.23 -6.11
CA THR A 157 9.63 -10.88 -6.45
C THR A 157 10.53 -9.84 -5.80
N VAL A 158 11.07 -8.93 -6.61
CA VAL A 158 11.78 -7.73 -6.16
C VAL A 158 10.82 -6.58 -6.16
N THR A 159 10.57 -5.95 -5.02
CA THR A 159 9.75 -4.76 -4.87
C THR A 159 10.66 -3.58 -4.58
N LEU A 160 10.55 -2.56 -5.42
CA LEU A 160 11.28 -1.30 -5.28
C LEU A 160 10.28 -0.24 -4.87
N THR A 161 10.53 0.45 -3.76
CA THR A 161 9.71 1.56 -3.30
C THR A 161 10.58 2.78 -3.07
N GLY A 162 9.98 3.95 -3.20
CA GLY A 162 10.66 5.21 -2.92
C GLY A 162 10.11 6.35 -3.76
N THR A 163 10.62 7.55 -3.48
CA THR A 163 10.19 8.77 -4.17
C THR A 163 11.31 9.24 -5.10
N ALA A 164 11.19 8.97 -6.40
CA ALA A 164 12.14 9.45 -7.38
C ALA A 164 11.95 10.96 -7.64
N PRO A 165 13.03 11.75 -7.65
CA PRO A 165 12.95 13.19 -7.92
C PRO A 165 12.60 13.50 -9.38
N SER A 166 12.80 12.55 -10.30
CA SER A 166 12.42 12.69 -11.71
C SER A 166 12.04 11.35 -12.33
N ALA A 167 11.31 11.41 -13.46
CA ALA A 167 10.97 10.24 -14.24
C ALA A 167 12.22 9.55 -14.85
N GLU A 168 13.30 10.31 -15.06
CA GLU A 168 14.59 9.78 -15.53
C GLU A 168 15.26 8.92 -14.46
N VAL A 169 15.25 9.36 -13.21
CA VAL A 169 15.77 8.58 -12.08
C VAL A 169 14.95 7.31 -11.89
N LYS A 170 13.62 7.40 -11.98
CA LYS A 170 12.76 6.22 -11.97
C LYS A 170 13.10 5.25 -13.10
N ALA A 171 13.22 5.73 -14.33
CA ALA A 171 13.55 4.90 -15.49
C ALA A 171 14.95 4.27 -15.37
N ALA A 172 15.92 4.98 -14.81
CA ALA A 172 17.26 4.47 -14.55
C ALA A 172 17.25 3.35 -13.50
N VAL A 173 16.47 3.49 -12.44
CA VAL A 173 16.32 2.47 -11.39
C VAL A 173 15.59 1.24 -11.92
N GLU A 174 14.53 1.42 -12.70
CA GLU A 174 13.80 0.33 -13.35
C GLU A 174 14.70 -0.42 -14.36
N ALA A 175 15.47 0.30 -15.17
CA ALA A 175 16.42 -0.28 -16.11
C ALA A 175 17.53 -1.06 -15.39
N ALA A 176 18.07 -0.49 -14.30
CA ALA A 176 19.08 -1.16 -13.49
C ALA A 176 18.53 -2.43 -12.82
N ALA A 177 17.27 -2.40 -12.34
CA ALA A 177 16.62 -3.56 -11.74
C ALA A 177 16.38 -4.69 -12.76
N LYS A 178 15.90 -4.36 -13.96
CA LYS A 178 15.69 -5.33 -15.04
C LYS A 178 17.01 -5.91 -15.57
N ALA A 179 18.07 -5.09 -15.61
CA ALA A 179 19.40 -5.54 -16.01
C ALA A 179 20.05 -6.46 -14.94
N ALA A 180 19.83 -6.14 -13.67
CA ALA A 180 20.34 -6.92 -12.55
C ALA A 180 19.65 -8.28 -12.42
N TRP A 181 18.32 -8.33 -12.60
CA TRP A 181 17.54 -9.56 -12.45
C TRP A 181 16.53 -9.78 -13.57
N PRO A 182 16.98 -10.24 -14.76
CA PRO A 182 16.07 -10.56 -15.85
C PRO A 182 15.14 -11.75 -15.55
N ASN A 183 15.47 -12.57 -14.55
CA ASN A 183 14.74 -13.78 -14.16
C ASN A 183 13.84 -13.60 -12.92
N LEU A 184 13.76 -12.39 -12.34
CA LEU A 184 12.91 -12.07 -11.19
C LEU A 184 11.74 -11.17 -11.61
N THR A 185 10.64 -11.26 -10.88
CA THR A 185 9.51 -10.35 -11.08
C THR A 185 9.84 -9.03 -10.38
N VAL A 186 10.15 -7.98 -11.14
CA VAL A 186 10.43 -6.65 -10.60
C VAL A 186 9.14 -5.83 -10.53
N VAL A 187 8.72 -5.47 -9.32
CA VAL A 187 7.59 -4.58 -9.00
C VAL A 187 8.16 -3.21 -8.64
N ASP A 188 8.01 -2.25 -9.55
CA ASP A 188 8.43 -0.87 -9.34
C ASP A 188 7.27 -0.03 -8.79
N ASN A 189 7.29 0.20 -7.48
CA ASN A 189 6.38 1.08 -6.76
C ASN A 189 7.02 2.44 -6.47
N ILE A 190 8.06 2.83 -7.21
CA ILE A 190 8.68 4.15 -7.07
C ILE A 190 7.71 5.20 -7.63
N VAL A 191 7.33 6.13 -6.77
CA VAL A 191 6.52 7.29 -7.13
C VAL A 191 7.44 8.39 -7.63
N VAL A 192 7.11 8.97 -8.78
CA VAL A 192 7.82 10.18 -9.25
C VAL A 192 7.21 11.34 -8.49
N ALA A 193 8.03 12.11 -7.77
CA ALA A 193 7.62 13.42 -7.29
C ALA A 193 7.21 14.22 -8.53
N LEU A 194 5.92 14.56 -8.64
CA LEU A 194 5.36 15.22 -9.82
C LEU A 194 6.26 16.38 -10.25
N PRO A 195 6.66 16.43 -11.53
CA PRO A 195 7.56 17.47 -11.99
C PRO A 195 6.84 18.83 -11.89
N SER A 196 7.45 19.77 -11.18
CA SER A 196 7.35 21.17 -11.62
C SER A 196 7.85 21.19 -13.06
N ALA A 197 7.06 21.75 -13.95
CA ALA A 197 7.17 21.56 -15.39
C ALA A 197 8.59 21.70 -15.95
N THR A 198 8.87 20.83 -16.92
CA THR A 198 9.80 20.94 -18.07
C THR A 198 11.20 20.38 -17.89
N GLY A 199 11.58 19.47 -18.81
CA GLY A 199 12.97 19.26 -19.16
C GLY A 199 13.29 17.95 -19.87
N SER A 200 12.82 17.75 -21.10
CA SER A 200 13.56 16.89 -22.04
C SER A 200 14.95 17.47 -22.24
N ALA A 201 15.96 16.61 -22.07
CA ALA A 201 17.26 16.57 -22.72
C ALA A 201 17.89 17.88 -23.29
N THR A 202 19.12 18.11 -22.82
CA THR A 202 20.31 18.69 -23.49
C THR A 202 20.69 20.16 -23.23
N ALA A 203 21.95 20.32 -22.78
CA ALA A 203 22.85 21.49 -22.79
C ALA A 203 22.93 22.39 -21.52
N PRO A 204 24.14 22.88 -21.14
CA PRO A 204 24.47 23.27 -19.77
C PRO A 204 24.33 24.78 -19.46
N ALA A 205 23.87 25.09 -18.23
CA ALA A 205 23.94 26.38 -17.49
C ALA A 205 23.20 27.60 -18.12
N PRO A 206 22.53 28.49 -17.34
CA PRO A 206 23.00 29.06 -16.07
C PRO A 206 21.96 29.06 -14.92
N ALA A 207 22.44 29.37 -13.71
CA ALA A 207 21.72 29.35 -12.44
C ALA A 207 20.31 30.02 -12.46
N PRO A 208 19.30 29.45 -11.76
CA PRO A 208 17.98 30.06 -11.72
C PRO A 208 18.02 31.31 -10.85
N THR A 209 17.77 32.42 -11.52
CA THR A 209 17.53 33.74 -10.92
C THR A 209 16.19 33.72 -10.19
N ALA A 210 16.13 34.46 -9.10
CA ALA A 210 14.95 34.69 -8.29
C ALA A 210 13.73 35.16 -9.09
N GLY A 211 12.54 34.71 -8.65
CA GLY A 211 11.30 35.48 -8.70
C GLY A 211 10.23 35.03 -9.68
N ALA A 212 9.16 34.45 -9.16
CA ALA A 212 7.81 34.66 -9.69
C ALA A 212 6.81 34.55 -8.52
N GLY A 213 6.28 35.70 -8.10
CA GLY A 213 5.33 35.82 -6.99
C GLY A 213 3.98 35.18 -7.32
N GLY A 214 3.69 34.06 -6.68
CA GLY A 214 2.32 33.77 -6.25
C GLY A 214 2.09 34.52 -4.94
N GLY A 215 1.06 35.36 -4.88
CA GLY A 215 0.76 36.10 -3.65
C GLY A 215 0.58 35.15 -2.46
N CYS A 216 0.90 35.62 -1.25
CA CYS A 216 0.79 34.85 -0.01
C CYS A 216 -0.64 34.37 0.33
N GLY A 217 -1.63 34.72 -0.50
CA GLY A 217 -3.01 34.24 -0.36
C GLY A 217 -3.19 32.73 -0.60
N SER A 218 -2.28 32.06 -1.32
CA SER A 218 -2.32 30.59 -1.49
C SER A 218 -1.42 29.83 -0.50
N LEU A 219 -0.72 30.53 0.40
CA LEU A 219 0.27 29.91 1.27
C LEU A 219 -0.32 28.77 2.12
N GLN A 220 -1.54 28.93 2.63
CA GLN A 220 -2.22 27.89 3.41
C GLN A 220 -2.45 26.61 2.58
N SER A 221 -2.91 26.73 1.33
CA SER A 221 -3.10 25.58 0.44
C SER A 221 -1.78 24.93 0.06
N ASP A 222 -0.73 25.73 -0.12
CA ASP A 222 0.61 25.24 -0.44
C ASP A 222 1.24 24.47 0.73
N ILE A 223 1.00 24.91 1.96
CA ILE A 223 1.44 24.20 3.18
C ILE A 223 0.65 22.89 3.34
N ALA A 224 -0.67 22.93 3.17
CA ALA A 224 -1.50 21.73 3.23
C ALA A 224 -1.10 20.69 2.17
N ALA A 225 -0.77 21.14 0.95
CA ALA A 225 -0.29 20.28 -0.12
C ALA A 225 1.13 19.72 0.14
N ALA A 226 1.96 20.43 0.91
CA ALA A 226 3.27 19.92 1.33
C ALA A 226 3.17 18.91 2.49
N LEU A 227 2.11 19.00 3.30
CA LEU A 227 1.83 18.09 4.42
C LEU A 227 0.86 16.97 3.99
N THR A 228 1.25 16.18 2.98
CA THR A 228 0.46 15.02 2.51
C THR A 228 0.47 13.84 3.49
N ALA A 229 1.44 13.82 4.40
CA ALA A 229 1.63 12.76 5.40
C ALA A 229 1.67 13.36 6.83
N PRO A 230 1.27 12.58 7.85
CA PRO A 230 1.33 13.02 9.23
C PRO A 230 2.78 13.32 9.68
N ILE A 231 2.94 14.38 10.48
CA ILE A 231 4.22 14.74 11.09
C ILE A 231 4.54 13.70 12.16
N ASN A 232 5.53 12.86 11.89
CA ASN A 232 5.96 11.80 12.79
C ASN A 232 7.00 12.29 13.80
N PHE A 233 6.93 11.72 15.01
CA PHE A 233 7.84 12.01 16.12
C PHE A 233 8.62 10.75 16.53
N GLN A 234 9.78 10.95 17.14
CA GLN A 234 10.61 9.90 17.73
C GLN A 234 9.94 9.31 18.99
N THR A 235 10.55 8.28 19.57
CA THR A 235 10.02 7.55 20.73
C THR A 235 9.84 8.44 21.98
N ASP A 236 10.58 9.55 22.08
CA ASP A 236 10.41 10.56 23.13
C ASP A 236 9.09 11.35 23.01
N GLY A 237 8.39 11.19 21.88
CA GLY A 237 7.05 11.71 21.65
C GLY A 237 6.99 13.17 21.21
N TYR A 238 8.12 13.87 21.10
CA TYR A 238 8.15 15.28 20.67
C TYR A 238 9.34 15.66 19.79
N SER A 239 10.37 14.82 19.64
CA SER A 239 11.43 15.09 18.67
C SER A 239 11.00 14.70 17.27
N LEU A 240 11.32 15.53 16.28
CA LEU A 240 10.95 15.28 14.88
C LEU A 240 11.80 14.17 14.28
N THR A 241 11.20 13.30 13.47
CA THR A 241 11.95 12.35 12.64
C THR A 241 12.61 13.06 11.47
N SER A 242 13.66 12.44 10.89
CA SER A 242 14.34 12.99 9.71
C SER A 242 13.37 13.22 8.53
N ALA A 243 12.42 12.30 8.33
CA ALA A 243 11.38 12.44 7.33
C ALA A 243 10.46 13.65 7.61
N ALA A 244 10.07 13.85 8.88
CA ALA A 244 9.28 15.02 9.28
C ALA A 244 10.04 16.33 9.05
N GLN A 245 11.34 16.35 9.34
CA GLN A 245 12.21 17.51 9.09
C GLN A 245 12.27 17.85 7.60
N GLN A 246 12.46 16.86 6.72
CA GLN A 246 12.50 17.11 5.27
C GLN A 246 11.20 17.71 4.73
N MET A 247 10.04 17.21 5.17
CA MET A 247 8.74 17.80 4.81
C MET A 247 8.63 19.25 5.31
N LEU A 248 9.02 19.49 6.57
CA LEU A 248 8.98 20.82 7.17
C LEU A 248 9.96 21.81 6.53
N ALA A 249 11.08 21.34 5.96
CA ALA A 249 12.02 22.19 5.24
C ALA A 249 11.38 22.77 3.96
N GLY A 250 10.60 21.96 3.23
CA GLY A 250 9.82 22.42 2.07
C GLY A 250 8.74 23.43 2.47
N VAL A 251 8.07 23.21 3.59
CA VAL A 251 7.10 24.15 4.18
C VAL A 251 7.78 25.46 4.57
N ALA A 252 8.94 25.41 5.23
CA ALA A 252 9.70 26.60 5.62
C ALA A 252 10.15 27.44 4.43
N ALA A 253 10.56 26.81 3.32
CA ALA A 253 10.92 27.53 2.09
C ALA A 253 9.74 28.35 1.53
N LYS A 254 8.52 27.80 1.57
CA LYS A 254 7.29 28.49 1.14
C LYS A 254 6.93 29.63 2.08
N ILE A 255 7.03 29.42 3.39
CA ILE A 255 6.75 30.46 4.40
C ILE A 255 7.72 31.64 4.25
N LYS A 256 9.02 31.38 4.02
CA LYS A 256 10.03 32.42 3.82
C LYS A 256 9.79 33.31 2.60
N ALA A 257 9.08 32.80 1.58
CA ALA A 257 8.67 33.61 0.43
C ALA A 257 7.59 34.65 0.81
N CYS A 258 7.04 34.57 2.02
CA CYS A 258 5.93 35.35 2.54
C CYS A 258 6.23 35.97 3.92
N PRO A 259 7.09 37.00 3.99
CA PRO A 259 7.55 37.60 5.26
C PRO A 259 6.48 38.39 6.04
N GLN A 260 5.23 38.39 5.60
CA GLN A 260 4.11 38.98 6.35
C GLN A 260 3.15 37.91 6.90
N ALA A 261 3.37 36.64 6.56
CA ALA A 261 2.51 35.53 6.98
C ALA A 261 2.77 35.20 8.45
N LYS A 262 1.70 35.13 9.25
CA LYS A 262 1.79 34.65 10.63
C LYS A 262 1.43 33.19 10.66
N ILE A 263 2.31 32.38 11.24
CA ILE A 263 2.21 30.93 11.30
C ILE A 263 1.79 30.52 12.70
N VAL A 264 0.71 29.74 12.80
CA VAL A 264 0.26 29.11 14.04
C VAL A 264 0.42 27.60 13.90
N VAL A 265 1.24 27.02 14.77
CA VAL A 265 1.46 25.59 14.86
C VAL A 265 0.65 25.05 16.04
N THR A 266 -0.31 24.18 15.76
CA THR A 266 -1.21 23.61 16.77
C THR A 266 -0.99 22.12 16.90
N GLY A 267 -0.63 21.66 18.09
CA GLY A 267 -0.47 20.24 18.40
C GLY A 267 -1.72 19.64 19.02
N TYR A 268 -1.99 18.38 18.67
CA TYR A 268 -3.08 17.57 19.21
C TYR A 268 -2.57 16.19 19.67
N THR A 269 -3.28 15.59 20.61
CA THR A 269 -3.06 14.22 21.09
C THR A 269 -4.32 13.38 20.92
N ASP A 270 -4.21 12.08 21.16
CA ASP A 270 -5.39 11.25 21.39
C ASP A 270 -5.94 11.46 22.82
N ASN A 271 -7.07 10.82 23.12
CA ASN A 271 -7.73 10.90 24.42
C ASN A 271 -7.11 10.00 25.50
N THR A 272 -5.96 9.37 25.23
CA THR A 272 -5.31 8.50 26.22
C THR A 272 -4.61 9.37 27.25
N GLY A 273 -4.91 9.18 28.53
CA GLY A 273 -4.37 10.00 29.62
C GLY A 273 -5.28 11.16 30.02
N ASN A 274 -4.71 12.21 30.62
CA ASN A 274 -5.44 13.38 31.08
C ASN A 274 -4.90 14.66 30.43
N ASP A 275 -5.67 15.75 30.53
CA ASP A 275 -5.29 17.05 29.96
C ASP A 275 -3.97 17.59 30.53
N ALA A 276 -3.67 17.29 31.81
CA ALA A 276 -2.43 17.70 32.45
C ALA A 276 -1.18 17.05 31.82
N ILE A 277 -1.33 15.94 31.09
CA ILE A 277 -0.28 15.27 30.33
C ILE A 277 -0.36 15.66 28.84
N ASN A 278 -1.57 15.69 28.29
CA ASN A 278 -1.79 15.88 26.86
C ASN A 278 -1.56 17.32 26.38
N ILE A 279 -1.93 18.32 27.19
CA ILE A 279 -1.66 19.73 26.88
C ILE A 279 -0.14 20.01 26.80
N PRO A 280 0.70 19.66 27.80
CA PRO A 280 2.14 19.90 27.66
C PRO A 280 2.77 19.05 26.56
N LEU A 281 2.32 17.81 26.33
CA LEU A 281 2.87 16.98 25.24
C LEU A 281 2.56 17.56 23.86
N SER A 282 1.31 17.95 23.60
CA SER A 282 0.94 18.62 22.35
C SER A 282 1.65 19.96 22.17
N GLY A 283 1.82 20.72 23.25
CA GLY A 283 2.59 21.96 23.26
C GLY A 283 4.07 21.74 22.92
N ALA A 284 4.69 20.70 23.49
CA ALA A 284 6.07 20.32 23.19
C ALA A 284 6.24 19.91 21.72
N ARG A 285 5.29 19.13 21.16
CA ARG A 285 5.28 18.77 19.73
C ARG A 285 5.17 19.99 18.82
N ALA A 286 4.23 20.89 19.13
CA ALA A 286 4.06 22.13 18.38
C ALA A 286 5.31 23.01 18.47
N LYS A 287 5.94 23.06 19.65
CA LYS A 287 7.20 23.76 19.89
C LYS A 287 8.34 23.19 19.05
N SER A 288 8.52 21.86 19.02
CA SER A 288 9.56 21.24 18.19
C SER A 288 9.41 21.56 16.71
N VAL A 289 8.17 21.57 16.20
CA VAL A 289 7.88 21.99 14.82
C VAL A 289 8.19 23.47 14.61
N GLY A 290 7.75 24.34 15.52
CA GLY A 290 8.04 25.78 15.45
C GLY A 290 9.53 26.10 15.50
N ASP A 291 10.26 25.50 16.45
CA ASP A 291 11.71 25.66 16.59
C ASP A 291 12.45 25.18 15.35
N TYR A 292 11.98 24.08 14.73
CA TYR A 292 12.52 23.62 13.46
C TYR A 292 12.28 24.63 12.32
N LEU A 293 11.07 25.17 12.17
CA LEU A 293 10.79 26.20 11.16
C LEU A 293 11.67 27.44 11.34
N VAL A 294 11.89 27.87 12.59
CA VAL A 294 12.79 28.98 12.91
C VAL A 294 14.24 28.64 12.54
N SER A 295 14.70 27.41 12.82
CA SER A 295 16.03 26.96 12.41
C SER A 295 16.25 26.97 10.89
N GLN A 296 15.17 26.83 10.11
CA GLN A 296 15.18 26.90 8.65
C GLN A 296 15.11 28.34 8.11
N GLY A 297 15.07 29.34 9.00
CA GLY A 297 15.12 30.77 8.67
C GLY A 297 13.76 31.47 8.64
N VAL A 298 12.70 30.87 9.19
CA VAL A 298 11.43 31.58 9.44
C VAL A 298 11.62 32.50 10.65
N SER A 299 11.04 33.71 10.62
CA SER A 299 11.14 34.65 11.72
C SER A 299 10.45 34.10 12.98
N ALA A 300 11.16 34.07 14.12
CA ALA A 300 10.59 33.60 15.38
C ALA A 300 9.37 34.43 15.83
N GLY A 301 9.30 35.71 15.43
CA GLY A 301 8.15 36.58 15.72
C GLY A 301 6.90 36.26 14.90
N GLU A 302 7.04 35.46 13.84
CA GLU A 302 5.94 35.04 12.96
C GLU A 302 5.41 33.65 13.33
N VAL A 303 6.11 32.89 14.17
CA VAL A 303 5.72 31.52 14.57
C VAL A 303 5.14 31.52 15.97
N THR A 304 3.88 31.10 16.08
CA THR A 304 3.19 30.87 17.36
C THR A 304 2.90 29.39 17.52
N THR A 305 3.20 28.81 18.69
CA THR A 305 2.99 27.37 18.96
C THR A 305 1.96 27.20 20.07
N THR A 306 0.96 26.35 19.85
CA THR A 306 -0.11 26.07 20.83
C THR A 306 -0.34 24.57 20.95
N GLY A 307 -0.54 24.06 22.15
CA GLY A 307 -0.96 22.68 22.41
C GLY A 307 -2.40 22.65 22.88
N LEU A 308 -3.26 21.88 22.19
CA LEU A 308 -4.67 21.72 22.56
C LEU A 308 -4.98 20.37 23.22
N GLY A 309 -3.96 19.52 23.42
CA GLY A 309 -4.13 18.18 23.98
C GLY A 309 -5.11 17.35 23.16
N SER A 310 -6.05 16.69 23.83
CA SER A 310 -7.09 15.87 23.21
C SER A 310 -8.32 16.66 22.75
N ALA A 311 -8.29 17.99 22.82
CA ALA A 311 -9.39 18.82 22.34
C ALA A 311 -9.52 18.72 20.80
N SER A 312 -10.73 18.87 20.29
CA SER A 312 -11.04 18.85 18.84
C SER A 312 -10.52 17.60 18.10
N PRO A 313 -10.99 16.39 18.47
CA PRO A 313 -10.66 15.17 17.74
C PRO A 313 -11.27 15.22 16.33
N ILE A 314 -10.50 14.77 15.34
CA ILE A 314 -10.94 14.65 13.94
C ILE A 314 -11.47 13.26 13.61
N ALA A 315 -11.17 12.28 14.47
CA ALA A 315 -11.62 10.91 14.35
C ALA A 315 -12.04 10.34 15.71
N GLY A 316 -12.87 9.29 15.69
CA GLY A 316 -13.30 8.60 16.91
C GLY A 316 -12.10 7.98 17.65
N ASN A 317 -12.03 8.18 18.96
CA ASN A 317 -10.92 7.65 19.78
C ASN A 317 -11.08 6.17 20.18
N ASP A 318 -12.18 5.54 19.77
CA ASP A 318 -12.47 4.14 20.12
C ASP A 318 -11.54 3.14 19.42
N THR A 319 -10.95 3.54 18.29
CA THR A 319 -10.04 2.69 17.50
C THR A 319 -8.62 3.24 17.50
N GLU A 320 -7.61 2.36 17.37
CA GLU A 320 -6.22 2.80 17.26
C GLU A 320 -5.99 3.66 16.01
N ALA A 321 -6.67 3.35 14.90
CA ALA A 321 -6.60 4.14 13.69
C ALA A 321 -7.09 5.58 13.92
N GLY A 322 -8.22 5.76 14.61
CA GLY A 322 -8.73 7.10 14.92
C GLY A 322 -7.87 7.85 15.94
N ARG A 323 -7.30 7.16 16.94
CA ARG A 323 -6.30 7.77 17.85
C ARG A 323 -5.06 8.23 17.10
N ALA A 324 -4.56 7.44 16.16
CA ALA A 324 -3.42 7.81 15.32
C ALA A 324 -3.70 9.08 14.49
N GLN A 325 -4.92 9.24 13.98
CA GLN A 325 -5.35 10.47 13.29
C GLN A 325 -5.42 11.69 14.21
N ASN A 326 -5.82 11.49 15.47
CA ASN A 326 -5.90 12.58 16.45
C ASN A 326 -4.50 13.06 16.93
N ARG A 327 -3.50 12.17 16.95
CA ARG A 327 -2.09 12.51 17.22
C ARG A 327 -1.45 13.25 16.03
N ARG A 328 -1.83 14.52 15.83
CA ARG A 328 -1.40 15.34 14.69
C ARG A 328 -0.87 16.72 15.10
N VAL A 329 -0.18 17.36 14.18
CA VAL A 329 0.18 18.78 14.26
C VAL A 329 -0.32 19.49 13.01
N GLU A 330 -0.99 20.60 13.20
CA GLU A 330 -1.52 21.45 12.13
C GLU A 330 -0.72 22.75 12.05
N ILE A 331 -0.53 23.24 10.84
CA ILE A 331 0.12 24.52 10.58
C ILE A 331 -0.89 25.40 9.82
N THR A 332 -1.24 26.54 10.41
CA THR A 332 -2.17 27.50 9.82
C THR A 332 -1.50 28.85 9.63
N VAL A 333 -1.91 29.54 8.56
CA VAL A 333 -1.49 30.90 8.22
C VAL A 333 -2.64 31.84 8.56
N SER A 334 -2.34 32.94 9.27
CA SER A 334 -3.26 34.05 9.57
C SER A 334 -2.84 35.35 8.93
#